data_AF-A0A7C5NU25-F1
#
_entry.id   AF-A0A7C5NU25-F1
#
_cell.length_a   1.000
_cell.length_b   1.000
_cell.length_c   1.000
_cell.angle_alpha   90.00
_cell.angle_beta   90.00
_cell.angle_gamma   90.00
#
_symmetry.space_group_name_H-M   'P 1'
#
loop_
_entity.id
_entity.type
_entity.pdbx_description
1 polymer ?
#
loop_
_entity_poly.entity_id
_entity_poly.type
_entity_poly.pdbx_seq_one_letter_code
_entity_poly.pdbx_strand_id
1 'polypeptide(L)'
;MRKEDILVDILDYSFYKEELQKFADSLGLKKYGTKRELAKRIAKNADQEFLTKILSKLSKKDLRGYLQYYFGVGMSSRVTKEELVKTILKKTKSHHTSKSKGTYKETPVSGEYISKIIREFKRIEEPVSARDEADFEKQLLSFLKGKLSEKRPKLLEMLKRQATVGKYRIDIAFGSQVGIEIKLPKSTSSLQRLSGQVDVYKDYFKHIIVVIGDIGKKNLDIKEWAKKIRKKGAIVIVIKTEQKK
;
A
#
# COMPACT_ATOMS: atom_id res chain seq x y z
N MET A 1 4.21 8.29 -8.54
CA MET A 1 3.58 9.30 -7.67
C MET A 1 4.15 10.64 -8.08
N ARG A 2 3.31 11.63 -8.42
CA ARG A 2 3.83 12.97 -8.74
C ARG A 2 4.31 13.61 -7.44
N LYS A 3 5.39 14.40 -7.53
CA LYS A 3 6.15 14.91 -6.37
C LYS A 3 5.34 15.83 -5.44
N GLU A 4 4.21 16.35 -5.94
CA GLU A 4 3.23 17.20 -5.24
C GLU A 4 2.29 16.43 -4.28
N ASP A 5 2.23 15.09 -4.37
CA ASP A 5 1.14 14.32 -3.75
C ASP A 5 1.40 13.91 -2.27
N ILE A 6 2.63 13.93 -1.74
CA ILE A 6 2.91 13.33 -0.42
C ILE A 6 2.22 14.07 0.73
N LEU A 7 2.34 15.40 0.79
CA LEU A 7 1.68 16.17 1.85
C LEU A 7 0.16 16.08 1.71
N VAL A 8 -0.34 16.10 0.48
CA VAL A 8 -1.77 15.90 0.18
C VAL A 8 -2.24 14.56 0.69
N ASP A 9 -1.50 13.49 0.44
CA ASP A 9 -1.83 12.15 0.89
C ASP A 9 -1.81 12.06 2.42
N ILE A 10 -0.81 12.65 3.08
CA ILE A 10 -0.77 12.70 4.56
C ILE A 10 -2.03 13.39 5.09
N LEU A 11 -2.41 14.56 4.54
CA LEU A 11 -3.61 15.28 4.98
C LEU A 11 -4.90 14.50 4.69
N ASP A 12 -5.00 13.89 3.50
CA ASP A 12 -6.16 13.12 3.06
C ASP A 12 -6.33 11.82 3.86
N TYR A 13 -5.25 11.16 4.29
CA TYR A 13 -5.34 9.97 5.12
C TYR A 13 -5.56 10.27 6.60
N SER A 14 -5.02 11.38 7.11
CA SER A 14 -4.94 11.59 8.56
C SER A 14 -6.11 12.34 9.18
N PHE A 15 -6.84 13.13 8.40
CA PHE A 15 -7.92 13.99 8.92
C PHE A 15 -9.25 13.61 8.32
N TYR A 16 -10.36 13.83 9.01
CA TYR A 16 -11.69 13.70 8.40
C TYR A 16 -12.00 14.86 7.44
N LYS A 17 -13.01 14.70 6.58
CA LYS A 17 -13.37 15.74 5.62
C LYS A 17 -13.74 17.04 6.32
N GLU A 18 -14.50 16.93 7.40
CA GLU A 18 -14.98 18.04 8.23
C GLU A 18 -13.82 18.80 8.88
N GLU A 19 -12.75 18.10 9.26
CA GLU A 19 -11.53 18.72 9.76
C GLU A 19 -10.78 19.50 8.67
N LEU A 20 -10.65 18.91 7.47
CA LEU A 20 -10.06 19.61 6.33
C LEU A 20 -10.90 20.83 5.92
N GLN A 21 -12.23 20.77 6.04
CA GLN A 21 -13.09 21.94 5.82
C GLN A 21 -12.79 23.05 6.82
N LYS A 22 -12.67 22.73 8.12
CA LYS A 22 -12.29 23.70 9.17
C LYS A 22 -10.91 24.29 8.92
N PHE A 23 -9.94 23.48 8.46
CA PHE A 23 -8.61 23.97 8.14
C PHE A 23 -8.60 24.89 6.92
N ALA A 24 -9.36 24.55 5.87
CA ALA A 24 -9.53 25.40 4.71
C ALA A 24 -10.18 26.74 5.09
N ASP A 25 -11.22 26.70 5.92
CA ASP A 25 -11.92 27.89 6.43
C ASP A 25 -10.98 28.79 7.26
N SER A 26 -10.15 28.18 8.12
CA SER A 26 -9.12 28.89 8.90
C SER A 26 -8.05 29.59 8.05
N LEU A 27 -7.91 29.18 6.78
CA LEU A 27 -7.00 29.78 5.81
C LEU A 27 -7.73 30.74 4.84
N GLY A 28 -9.03 31.01 5.04
CA GLY A 28 -9.85 31.82 4.13
C GLY A 28 -10.13 31.15 2.79
N LEU A 29 -10.00 29.82 2.71
CA LEU A 29 -10.16 29.04 1.48
C LEU A 29 -11.58 28.47 1.38
N LYS A 30 -12.01 28.17 0.15
CA LYS A 30 -13.29 27.48 -0.10
C LYS A 30 -13.37 26.17 0.71
N LYS A 31 -14.51 25.92 1.36
CA LYS A 31 -14.76 24.74 2.21
C LYS A 31 -15.50 23.57 1.55
N TYR A 32 -15.79 23.66 0.26
CA TYR A 32 -16.48 22.62 -0.50
C TYR A 32 -15.52 21.84 -1.41
N GLY A 33 -15.95 20.62 -1.78
CA GLY A 33 -15.21 19.67 -2.59
C GLY A 33 -15.09 18.30 -1.94
N THR A 34 -14.34 17.42 -2.58
CA THR A 34 -13.89 16.14 -2.05
C THR A 34 -12.79 16.33 -0.99
N LYS A 35 -12.57 15.31 -0.17
CA LYS A 35 -11.53 15.29 0.85
C LYS A 35 -10.14 15.58 0.27
N ARG A 36 -9.82 14.93 -0.85
CA ARG A 36 -8.55 15.12 -1.58
C ARG A 36 -8.42 16.53 -2.16
N GLU A 37 -9.49 17.14 -2.66
CA GLU A 37 -9.47 18.53 -3.14
C GLU A 37 -9.19 19.52 -2.01
N LEU A 38 -9.79 19.30 -0.84
CA LEU A 38 -9.49 20.11 0.36
C LEU A 38 -8.04 19.94 0.79
N ALA A 39 -7.54 18.70 0.86
CA ALA A 39 -6.14 18.41 1.18
C ALA A 39 -5.16 19.08 0.21
N LYS A 40 -5.43 19.03 -1.10
CA LYS A 40 -4.66 19.74 -2.12
C LYS A 40 -4.67 21.25 -1.90
N ARG A 41 -5.84 21.81 -1.60
CA ARG A 41 -6.01 23.25 -1.37
C ARG A 41 -5.24 23.71 -0.14
N ILE A 42 -5.27 22.95 0.95
CA ILE A 42 -4.51 23.24 2.17
C ILE A 42 -3.01 23.11 1.91
N ALA A 43 -2.54 21.98 1.35
CA ALA A 43 -1.12 21.76 1.08
C ALA A 43 -0.49 22.82 0.19
N LYS A 44 -1.29 23.41 -0.73
CA LYS A 44 -0.84 24.47 -1.64
C LYS A 44 -0.77 25.86 -0.99
N ASN A 45 -1.68 26.18 -0.08
CA ASN A 45 -1.86 27.56 0.41
C ASN A 45 -1.45 27.76 1.88
N ALA A 46 -1.31 26.69 2.67
CA ALA A 46 -0.92 26.79 4.07
C ALA A 46 0.58 27.10 4.21
N ASP A 47 0.92 27.99 5.14
CA ASP A 47 2.30 28.22 5.54
C ASP A 47 2.86 27.07 6.41
N GLN A 48 4.16 27.16 6.73
CA GLN A 48 4.83 26.12 7.50
C GLN A 48 4.33 26.03 8.95
N GLU A 49 3.92 27.15 9.54
CA GLU A 49 3.44 27.20 10.93
C GLU A 49 2.10 26.48 11.05
N PHE A 50 1.17 26.79 10.16
CA PHE A 50 -0.14 26.15 10.07
C PHE A 50 -0.02 24.65 9.81
N LEU A 51 0.83 24.25 8.85
CA LEU A 51 1.10 22.84 8.58
C LEU A 51 1.71 22.13 9.80
N THR A 52 2.59 22.80 10.54
CA THR A 52 3.17 22.25 11.78
C THR A 52 2.09 22.05 12.83
N LYS A 53 1.19 23.02 13.00
CA LYS A 53 0.09 22.97 13.96
C LYS A 53 -0.86 21.81 13.66
N ILE A 54 -1.28 21.63 12.41
CA ILE A 54 -2.22 20.55 12.06
C ILE A 54 -1.55 19.18 12.13
N LEU A 55 -0.32 19.00 11.61
CA LEU A 55 0.38 17.71 11.68
C LEU A 55 0.75 17.31 13.12
N SER A 56 0.96 18.30 13.99
CA SER A 56 1.12 18.09 15.43
C SER A 56 -0.14 17.57 16.12
N LYS A 57 -1.28 17.41 15.44
CA LYS A 57 -2.44 16.68 15.98
C LYS A 57 -2.30 15.17 15.86
N LEU A 58 -1.49 14.67 14.92
CA LEU A 58 -1.34 13.23 14.62
C LEU A 58 -0.54 12.50 15.70
N SER A 59 -0.67 11.19 15.86
CA SER A 59 0.13 10.49 16.87
C SER A 59 1.61 10.41 16.46
N LYS A 60 2.56 10.29 17.42
CA LYS A 60 3.98 10.04 17.10
C LYS A 60 4.16 8.76 16.26
N LYS A 61 3.28 7.77 16.45
CA LYS A 61 3.26 6.52 15.69
C LYS A 61 2.92 6.78 14.22
N ASP A 62 1.90 7.60 13.95
CA ASP A 62 1.48 7.91 12.57
C ASP A 62 2.53 8.75 11.85
N LEU A 63 3.10 9.76 12.53
CA LEU A 63 4.17 10.59 11.99
C LEU A 63 5.41 9.76 11.61
N ARG A 64 5.83 8.81 12.47
CA ARG A 64 6.90 7.84 12.13
C ARG A 64 6.48 6.92 11.00
N GLY A 65 5.23 6.47 11.00
CA GLY A 65 4.65 5.67 9.94
C GLY A 65 4.78 6.36 8.58
N TYR A 66 4.44 7.63 8.49
CA TYR A 66 4.59 8.43 7.27
C TYR A 66 6.05 8.65 6.89
N LEU A 67 6.94 8.89 7.85
CA LEU A 67 8.37 9.01 7.59
C LEU A 67 8.98 7.75 7.00
N GLN A 68 8.63 6.59 7.57
CA GLN A 68 9.06 5.30 7.07
C GLN A 68 8.42 4.99 5.70
N TYR A 69 7.12 5.28 5.56
CA TYR A 69 6.34 4.91 4.37
C TYR A 69 6.69 5.74 3.14
N TYR A 70 6.75 7.06 3.27
CA TYR A 70 6.99 7.97 2.14
C TYR A 70 8.47 8.25 1.90
N PHE A 71 9.31 8.16 2.94
CA PHE A 71 10.71 8.55 2.84
C PHE A 71 11.71 7.46 3.23
N GLY A 72 11.26 6.28 3.67
CA GLY A 72 12.14 5.19 4.10
C GLY A 72 12.93 5.49 5.37
N VAL A 73 12.51 6.47 6.17
CA VAL A 73 13.26 6.94 7.34
C VAL A 73 12.68 6.33 8.60
N GLY A 74 13.42 5.39 9.19
CA GLY A 74 13.17 4.89 10.53
C GLY A 74 13.70 5.87 11.56
N MET A 75 12.83 6.46 12.37
CA MET A 75 13.23 7.35 13.47
C MET A 75 13.03 6.69 14.82
N SER A 76 13.96 6.94 15.74
CA SER A 76 13.93 6.43 17.11
C SER A 76 12.63 6.77 17.84
N SER A 77 12.23 5.89 18.75
CA SER A 77 11.07 6.08 19.64
C SER A 77 11.20 7.30 20.56
N ARG A 78 12.43 7.79 20.78
CA ARG A 78 12.75 8.94 21.64
C ARG A 78 12.57 10.30 20.96
N VAL A 79 12.48 10.35 19.62
CA VAL A 79 12.33 11.59 18.84
C VAL A 79 11.05 12.34 19.24
N THR A 80 11.14 13.67 19.32
CA THR A 80 9.99 14.51 19.70
C THR A 80 8.98 14.60 18.58
N LYS A 81 7.78 15.09 18.92
CA LYS A 81 6.72 15.25 17.92
C LYS A 81 7.06 16.37 16.95
N GLU A 82 7.61 17.49 17.46
CA GLU A 82 8.05 18.59 16.61
C GLU A 82 9.14 18.15 15.64
N GLU A 83 10.10 17.34 16.07
CA GLU A 83 11.17 16.83 15.20
C GLU A 83 10.63 15.95 14.06
N LEU A 84 9.66 15.08 14.35
CA LEU A 84 9.01 14.26 13.33
C LEU A 84 8.29 15.14 12.29
N VAL A 85 7.51 16.12 12.75
CA VAL A 85 6.77 17.05 11.87
C VAL A 85 7.72 17.91 11.04
N LYS A 86 8.76 18.49 11.66
CA LYS A 86 9.80 19.25 10.95
C LYS A 86 10.48 18.40 9.88
N THR A 87 10.76 17.13 10.17
CA THR A 87 11.37 16.20 9.21
C THR A 87 10.44 15.92 8.03
N ILE A 88 9.15 15.69 8.27
CA ILE A 88 8.13 15.50 7.22
C ILE A 88 8.09 16.75 6.34
N LEU A 89 7.91 17.93 6.92
CA LEU A 89 7.78 19.19 6.17
C LEU A 89 9.06 19.53 5.39
N LYS A 90 10.24 19.29 5.96
CA LYS A 90 11.51 19.47 5.25
C LYS A 90 11.60 18.53 4.04
N LYS A 91 11.26 17.25 4.20
CA LYS A 91 11.34 16.27 3.11
C LYS A 91 10.29 16.46 2.04
N THR A 92 9.09 16.93 2.38
CA THR A 92 8.08 17.32 1.38
C THR A 92 8.51 18.57 0.60
N LYS A 93 9.12 19.57 1.26
CA LYS A 93 9.64 20.80 0.60
C LYS A 93 10.88 20.57 -0.26
N SER A 94 11.87 19.81 0.22
CA SER A 94 13.07 19.49 -0.58
C SER A 94 12.75 18.62 -1.81
N HIS A 95 11.61 17.93 -1.82
CA HIS A 95 11.11 17.22 -3.00
C HIS A 95 10.51 18.14 -4.09
N HIS A 96 10.29 19.43 -3.78
CA HIS A 96 9.62 20.41 -4.63
C HIS A 96 10.57 21.31 -5.46
N THR A 97 11.86 21.40 -5.14
CA THR A 97 12.74 22.48 -5.65
C THR A 97 13.90 22.07 -6.59
N SER A 98 13.93 20.86 -7.15
CA SER A 98 15.04 20.45 -8.04
C SER A 98 14.58 20.15 -9.48
N LYS A 99 14.68 21.16 -10.35
CA LYS A 99 14.97 20.99 -11.78
C LYS A 99 16.49 21.15 -11.97
N SER A 100 17.24 20.06 -12.03
CA SER A 100 18.53 19.97 -12.75
C SER A 100 19.11 18.56 -12.63
N LYS A 101 19.80 18.15 -13.70
CA LYS A 101 20.55 16.91 -13.85
C LYS A 101 21.57 16.77 -12.72
N GLY A 102 21.36 15.80 -11.85
CA GLY A 102 22.31 15.40 -10.82
C GLY A 102 22.14 13.91 -10.60
N THR A 103 23.18 13.15 -10.93
CA THR A 103 23.29 11.72 -10.69
C THR A 103 23.35 11.45 -9.19
N TYR A 104 22.18 11.43 -8.55
CA TYR A 104 21.97 10.74 -7.30
C TYR A 104 21.22 9.44 -7.61
N LYS A 105 21.85 8.33 -7.26
CA LYS A 105 21.21 7.02 -7.22
C LYS A 105 20.03 7.13 -6.27
N GLU A 106 18.83 7.30 -6.83
CA GLU A 106 17.65 6.69 -6.22
C GLU A 106 18.07 5.27 -5.86
N THR A 107 17.78 4.78 -4.65
CA THR A 107 17.49 3.36 -4.61
C THR A 107 16.06 3.29 -5.12
N PRO A 108 15.83 3.05 -6.42
CA PRO A 108 14.49 2.73 -6.86
C PRO A 108 14.06 1.55 -5.99
N VAL A 109 12.84 1.55 -5.46
CA VAL A 109 12.16 0.26 -5.30
C VAL A 109 11.85 -0.18 -6.73
N SER A 110 12.89 -0.71 -7.38
CA SER A 110 12.93 -1.07 -8.78
C SER A 110 11.91 -2.18 -9.03
N GLY A 111 11.58 -2.43 -10.30
CA GLY A 111 10.89 -3.66 -10.70
C GLY A 111 11.51 -4.93 -10.11
N GLU A 112 12.76 -4.87 -9.62
CA GLU A 112 13.48 -5.92 -8.90
C GLU A 112 12.80 -6.36 -7.59
N TYR A 113 12.17 -5.47 -6.80
CA TYR A 113 11.48 -5.90 -5.55
C TYR A 113 10.19 -6.66 -5.85
N ILE A 114 9.42 -6.16 -6.80
CA ILE A 114 8.19 -6.79 -7.26
C ILE A 114 8.53 -8.12 -7.95
N SER A 115 9.55 -8.13 -8.81
CA SER A 115 10.01 -9.37 -9.46
C SER A 115 10.54 -10.38 -8.46
N LYS A 116 11.18 -9.94 -7.36
CA LYS A 116 11.57 -10.82 -6.24
C LYS A 116 10.36 -11.44 -5.55
N ILE A 117 9.37 -10.64 -5.14
CA ILE A 117 8.13 -11.16 -4.50
C ILE A 117 7.42 -12.14 -5.44
N ILE A 118 7.23 -11.75 -6.71
CA ILE A 118 6.63 -12.61 -7.74
C ILE A 118 7.41 -13.91 -7.88
N ARG A 119 8.75 -13.84 -7.94
CA ARG A 119 9.60 -15.02 -8.11
C ARG A 119 9.48 -15.98 -6.93
N GLU A 120 9.40 -15.49 -5.69
CA GLU A 120 9.23 -16.37 -4.55
C GLU A 120 7.87 -17.10 -4.60
N PHE A 121 6.77 -16.42 -4.98
CA PHE A 121 5.49 -17.09 -5.19
C PHE A 121 5.48 -18.05 -6.39
N LYS A 122 6.18 -17.73 -7.48
CA LYS A 122 6.31 -18.61 -8.65
C LYS A 122 7.14 -19.88 -8.39
N ARG A 123 7.95 -19.90 -7.33
CA ARG A 123 8.74 -21.06 -6.90
C ARG A 123 7.93 -22.07 -6.07
N ILE A 124 6.66 -21.80 -5.84
CA ILE A 124 5.76 -22.78 -5.22
C ILE A 124 5.43 -23.80 -6.30
N GLU A 125 6.25 -24.85 -6.37
CA GLU A 125 6.15 -25.93 -7.37
C GLU A 125 5.17 -27.02 -6.91
N GLU A 126 5.11 -27.28 -5.60
CA GLU A 126 4.17 -28.25 -5.02
C GLU A 126 2.79 -27.62 -4.77
N PRO A 127 1.71 -28.39 -4.94
CA PRO A 127 0.38 -27.95 -4.54
C PRO A 127 0.35 -27.54 -3.07
N VAL A 128 -0.19 -26.36 -2.80
CA VAL A 128 -0.44 -25.94 -1.41
C VAL A 128 -1.67 -26.68 -0.91
N SER A 129 -1.58 -27.33 0.24
CA SER A 129 -2.69 -28.10 0.77
C SER A 129 -3.47 -27.29 1.81
N ALA A 130 -4.65 -26.80 1.46
CA ALA A 130 -5.42 -25.87 2.31
C ALA A 130 -6.86 -26.32 2.52
N ARG A 131 -7.37 -26.14 3.75
CA ARG A 131 -8.78 -26.43 4.10
C ARG A 131 -9.74 -25.31 3.63
N ASP A 132 -9.32 -24.07 3.84
CA ASP A 132 -10.08 -22.87 3.50
C ASP A 132 -9.15 -21.70 3.10
N GLU A 133 -9.75 -20.55 2.79
CA GLU A 133 -9.01 -19.35 2.36
C GLU A 133 -8.07 -18.81 3.46
N ALA A 134 -8.46 -18.92 4.73
CA ALA A 134 -7.64 -18.43 5.85
C ALA A 134 -6.42 -19.34 6.09
N ASP A 135 -6.59 -20.65 5.96
CA ASP A 135 -5.51 -21.64 6.00
C ASP A 135 -4.56 -21.45 4.81
N PHE A 136 -5.11 -21.21 3.62
CA PHE A 136 -4.33 -20.90 2.42
C PHE A 136 -3.50 -19.61 2.58
N GLU A 137 -4.11 -18.52 3.06
CA GLU A 137 -3.42 -17.26 3.38
C GLU A 137 -2.29 -17.50 4.39
N LYS A 138 -2.57 -18.24 5.47
CA LYS A 138 -1.60 -18.54 6.52
C LYS A 138 -0.39 -19.30 5.98
N GLN A 139 -0.62 -20.32 5.16
CA GLN A 139 0.46 -21.13 4.59
C GLN A 139 1.33 -20.32 3.63
N LEU A 140 0.70 -19.58 2.72
CA LEU A 140 1.42 -18.70 1.79
C LEU A 140 2.22 -17.63 2.50
N LEU A 141 1.66 -17.05 3.57
CA LEU A 141 2.35 -16.08 4.39
C LEU A 141 3.54 -16.72 5.13
N SER A 142 3.38 -17.92 5.68
CA SER A 142 4.47 -18.64 6.36
C SER A 142 5.62 -18.91 5.40
N PHE A 143 5.31 -19.44 4.21
CA PHE A 143 6.28 -19.65 3.14
C PHE A 143 7.01 -18.36 2.77
N LEU A 144 6.26 -17.29 2.51
CA LEU A 144 6.82 -16.00 2.12
C LEU A 144 7.73 -15.45 3.22
N LYS A 145 7.30 -15.50 4.49
CA LYS A 145 8.11 -15.06 5.63
C LYS A 145 9.41 -15.85 5.74
N GLY A 146 9.37 -17.17 5.62
CA GLY A 146 10.56 -18.02 5.68
C GLY A 146 11.58 -17.70 4.58
N LYS A 147 11.12 -17.51 3.34
CA LYS A 147 12.00 -17.11 2.23
C LYS A 147 12.55 -15.69 2.38
N LEU A 148 11.74 -14.77 2.90
CA LEU A 148 12.17 -13.40 3.13
C LEU A 148 13.13 -13.28 4.32
N SER A 149 12.93 -14.02 5.41
CA SER A 149 13.86 -14.00 6.55
C SER A 149 15.23 -14.52 6.17
N GLU A 150 15.30 -15.57 5.35
CA GLU A 150 16.55 -16.18 4.89
C GLU A 150 17.31 -15.25 3.93
N LYS A 151 16.62 -14.61 2.99
CA LYS A 151 17.26 -13.96 1.84
C LYS A 151 17.12 -12.44 1.81
N ARG A 152 16.15 -11.86 2.52
CA ARG A 152 15.69 -10.47 2.37
C ARG A 152 15.07 -9.89 3.67
N PRO A 153 15.80 -9.85 4.80
CA PRO A 153 15.24 -9.39 6.08
C PRO A 153 14.63 -7.98 6.06
N LYS A 154 15.23 -7.06 5.29
CA LYS A 154 14.67 -5.70 5.10
C LYS A 154 13.30 -5.67 4.43
N LEU A 155 12.99 -6.63 3.56
CA LEU A 155 11.68 -6.72 2.91
C LEU A 155 10.64 -7.30 3.87
N LEU A 156 11.06 -8.22 4.74
CA LEU A 156 10.22 -8.78 5.80
C LEU A 156 9.76 -7.70 6.80
N GLU A 157 10.62 -6.76 7.16
CA GLU A 157 10.27 -5.62 8.04
C GLU A 157 9.15 -4.72 7.47
N MET A 158 9.01 -4.67 6.14
CA MET A 158 7.98 -3.88 5.47
C MET A 158 6.63 -4.61 5.40
N LEU A 159 6.60 -5.91 5.66
CA LEU A 159 5.41 -6.75 5.54
C LEU A 159 4.39 -6.38 6.62
N LYS A 160 3.22 -5.93 6.19
CA LYS A 160 2.03 -5.76 7.04
C LYS A 160 0.96 -6.74 6.61
N ARG A 161 0.40 -7.48 7.57
CA ARG A 161 -0.76 -8.34 7.35
C ARG A 161 -2.04 -7.53 7.48
N GLN A 162 -3.08 -7.95 6.77
CA GLN A 162 -4.45 -7.44 6.93
C GLN A 162 -4.48 -5.92 6.99
N ALA A 163 -3.74 -5.30 6.08
CA ALA A 163 -3.51 -3.87 6.09
C ALA A 163 -4.80 -3.15 5.68
N THR A 164 -5.29 -2.27 6.56
CA THR A 164 -6.44 -1.43 6.25
C THR A 164 -6.04 -0.33 5.27
N VAL A 165 -6.77 -0.23 4.17
CA VAL A 165 -6.63 0.82 3.15
C VAL A 165 -8.01 1.43 2.86
N GLY A 166 -8.17 2.70 3.26
CA GLY A 166 -9.49 3.32 3.29
C GLY A 166 -10.44 2.52 4.20
N LYS A 167 -11.57 2.06 3.63
CA LYS A 167 -12.55 1.18 4.30
C LYS A 167 -12.33 -0.32 4.03
N TYR A 168 -11.27 -0.67 3.31
CA TYR A 168 -11.00 -2.01 2.84
C TYR A 168 -9.78 -2.60 3.56
N ARG A 169 -9.57 -3.91 3.40
CA ARG A 169 -8.48 -4.64 4.03
C ARG A 169 -7.86 -5.57 3.00
N ILE A 170 -6.56 -5.43 2.79
CA ILE A 170 -5.77 -6.29 1.90
C ILE A 170 -4.95 -7.28 2.73
N ASP A 171 -4.78 -8.51 2.25
CA ASP A 171 -4.19 -9.60 3.03
C ASP A 171 -2.73 -9.32 3.41
N ILE A 172 -1.93 -8.82 2.47
CA ILE A 172 -0.53 -8.46 2.71
C ILE A 172 -0.20 -7.14 2.01
N ALA A 173 0.56 -6.28 2.67
CA ALA A 173 1.08 -5.04 2.10
C ALA A 173 2.58 -4.89 2.37
N PHE A 174 3.32 -4.36 1.39
CA PHE A 174 4.70 -3.90 1.55
C PHE A 174 4.73 -2.38 1.30
N GLY A 175 4.41 -1.60 2.34
CA GLY A 175 4.18 -0.17 2.22
C GLY A 175 3.08 0.16 1.20
N SER A 176 3.21 1.27 0.46
CA SER A 176 2.34 1.67 -0.68
C SER A 176 2.65 0.92 -1.96
N GLN A 177 3.79 0.22 -2.01
CA GLN A 177 4.35 -0.20 -3.27
C GLN A 177 3.66 -1.45 -3.79
N VAL A 178 3.40 -2.41 -2.90
CA VAL A 178 2.82 -3.70 -3.26
C VAL A 178 1.71 -4.06 -2.30
N GLY A 179 0.52 -4.24 -2.85
CA GLY A 179 -0.59 -4.93 -2.20
C GLY A 179 -0.70 -6.36 -2.73
N ILE A 180 -0.94 -7.33 -1.85
CA ILE A 180 -1.15 -8.73 -2.22
C ILE A 180 -2.50 -9.17 -1.67
N GLU A 181 -3.38 -9.57 -2.58
CA GLU A 181 -4.66 -10.20 -2.28
C GLU A 181 -4.56 -11.70 -2.58
N ILE A 182 -4.96 -12.53 -1.64
CA ILE A 182 -4.93 -13.99 -1.71
C ILE A 182 -6.38 -14.49 -1.77
N LYS A 183 -6.66 -15.39 -2.72
CA LYS A 183 -8.00 -15.93 -2.88
C LYS A 183 -7.99 -17.45 -3.07
N LEU A 184 -8.89 -18.13 -2.36
CA LEU A 184 -9.22 -19.53 -2.59
C LEU A 184 -10.67 -19.62 -3.10
N PRO A 185 -10.91 -19.35 -4.40
CA PRO A 185 -12.25 -19.20 -4.94
C PRO A 185 -13.05 -20.53 -4.88
N LYS A 186 -14.25 -20.47 -4.30
CA LYS A 186 -15.21 -21.58 -4.29
C LYS A 186 -16.35 -21.41 -5.31
N SER A 187 -16.50 -20.21 -5.90
CA SER A 187 -17.56 -19.83 -6.83
C SER A 187 -17.11 -18.70 -7.78
N THR A 188 -17.80 -18.54 -8.93
CA THR A 188 -17.58 -17.44 -9.88
C THR A 188 -17.79 -16.07 -9.24
N SER A 189 -18.77 -15.95 -8.34
CA SER A 189 -19.00 -14.71 -7.58
C SER A 189 -17.80 -14.34 -6.69
N SER A 190 -17.02 -15.31 -6.22
CA SER A 190 -15.76 -15.04 -5.50
C SER A 190 -14.74 -14.36 -6.42
N LEU A 191 -14.62 -14.83 -7.66
CA LEU A 191 -13.70 -14.28 -8.66
C LEU A 191 -14.15 -12.90 -9.17
N GLN A 192 -15.46 -12.68 -9.31
CA GLN A 192 -16.04 -11.37 -9.60
C GLN A 192 -15.70 -10.36 -8.51
N ARG A 193 -15.89 -10.72 -7.23
CA ARG A 193 -15.54 -9.88 -6.08
C ARG A 193 -14.04 -9.57 -6.05
N LEU A 194 -13.19 -10.58 -6.28
CA LEU A 194 -11.74 -10.38 -6.40
C LEU A 194 -11.40 -9.37 -7.51
N SER A 195 -12.07 -9.47 -8.65
CA SER A 195 -11.88 -8.51 -9.75
C SER A 195 -12.24 -7.08 -9.36
N GLY A 196 -13.32 -6.89 -8.59
CA GLY A 196 -13.71 -5.58 -8.07
C GLY A 196 -12.77 -5.04 -6.98
N GLN A 197 -12.27 -5.93 -6.11
CA GLN A 197 -11.25 -5.58 -5.11
C GLN A 197 -9.98 -5.04 -5.76
N VAL A 198 -9.55 -5.64 -6.89
CA VAL A 198 -8.39 -5.15 -7.65
C VAL A 198 -8.59 -3.73 -8.15
N ASP A 199 -9.78 -3.39 -8.66
CA ASP A 199 -10.07 -2.03 -9.13
C ASP A 199 -9.90 -1.02 -7.99
N VAL A 200 -10.39 -1.36 -6.80
CA VAL A 200 -10.27 -0.55 -5.59
C VAL A 200 -8.82 -0.44 -5.11
N TYR A 201 -8.10 -1.56 -5.00
CA TYR A 201 -6.77 -1.56 -4.38
C TYR A 201 -5.72 -0.85 -5.22
N LYS A 202 -5.91 -0.75 -6.54
CA LYS A 202 -5.02 0.03 -7.41
C LYS A 202 -4.97 1.53 -7.08
N ASP A 203 -5.99 2.05 -6.41
CA ASP A 203 -5.98 3.44 -5.93
C ASP A 203 -5.01 3.64 -4.75
N TYR A 204 -4.66 2.56 -4.04
CA TYR A 204 -3.85 2.60 -2.83
C TYR A 204 -2.44 2.04 -3.01
N PHE A 205 -2.25 1.12 -3.97
CA PHE A 205 -0.96 0.48 -4.21
C PHE A 205 -0.47 0.66 -5.64
N LYS A 206 0.85 0.87 -5.78
CA LYS A 206 1.50 0.97 -7.10
C LYS A 206 1.40 -0.34 -7.89
N HIS A 207 1.47 -1.48 -7.20
CA HIS A 207 1.35 -2.80 -7.79
C HIS A 207 0.42 -3.66 -6.95
N ILE A 208 -0.48 -4.39 -7.62
CA ILE A 208 -1.32 -5.41 -7.00
C ILE A 208 -0.87 -6.77 -7.48
N ILE A 209 -0.55 -7.65 -6.55
CA ILE A 209 -0.33 -9.08 -6.80
C ILE A 209 -1.58 -9.80 -6.33
N VAL A 210 -2.16 -10.62 -7.19
CA VAL A 210 -3.27 -11.50 -6.87
C VAL A 210 -2.76 -12.93 -6.89
N VAL A 211 -2.91 -13.64 -5.78
CA VAL A 211 -2.56 -15.05 -5.67
C VAL A 211 -3.85 -15.86 -5.61
N ILE A 212 -4.08 -16.71 -6.61
CA ILE A 212 -5.29 -17.54 -6.72
C ILE A 212 -4.90 -19.00 -6.49
N GLY A 213 -5.51 -19.63 -5.49
CA GLY A 213 -5.45 -21.08 -5.31
C GLY A 213 -6.41 -21.78 -6.27
N ASP A 214 -5.87 -22.58 -7.18
CA ASP A 214 -6.65 -23.39 -8.12
C ASP A 214 -6.92 -24.77 -7.53
N ILE A 215 -8.17 -24.97 -7.08
CA ILE A 215 -8.68 -26.21 -6.49
C ILE A 215 -9.19 -27.22 -7.54
N GLY A 216 -8.98 -26.98 -8.83
CA GLY A 216 -9.34 -27.93 -9.90
C GLY A 216 -10.84 -28.02 -10.19
N LYS A 217 -11.66 -27.07 -9.71
CA LYS A 217 -13.10 -27.04 -10.01
C LYS A 217 -13.35 -26.62 -11.46
N LYS A 218 -13.87 -27.54 -12.28
CA LYS A 218 -14.13 -27.33 -13.72
C LYS A 218 -15.03 -26.13 -14.05
N ASN A 219 -15.96 -25.77 -13.16
CA ASN A 219 -16.87 -24.65 -13.36
C ASN A 219 -16.25 -23.28 -13.01
N LEU A 220 -15.04 -23.25 -12.47
CA LEU A 220 -14.28 -22.03 -12.22
C LEU A 220 -13.25 -21.86 -13.33
N ASP A 221 -13.52 -20.99 -14.31
CA ASP A 221 -12.54 -20.64 -15.34
C ASP A 221 -11.47 -19.69 -14.76
N ILE A 222 -10.59 -20.24 -13.91
CA ILE A 222 -9.50 -19.50 -13.27
C ILE A 222 -8.60 -18.86 -14.31
N LYS A 223 -8.42 -19.50 -15.47
CA LYS A 223 -7.56 -19.01 -16.55
C LYS A 223 -8.14 -17.74 -17.17
N GLU A 224 -9.42 -17.74 -17.50
CA GLU A 224 -10.10 -16.57 -18.06
C GLU A 224 -10.18 -15.43 -17.03
N TRP A 225 -10.50 -15.74 -15.77
CA TRP A 225 -10.50 -14.75 -14.68
C TRP A 225 -9.12 -14.15 -14.44
N ALA A 226 -8.07 -14.96 -14.43
CA ALA A 226 -6.69 -14.47 -14.34
C ALA A 226 -6.35 -13.55 -15.52
N LYS A 227 -6.81 -13.84 -16.74
CA LYS A 227 -6.64 -12.95 -17.90
C LYS A 227 -7.38 -11.62 -17.71
N LYS A 228 -8.63 -11.64 -17.24
CA LYS A 228 -9.43 -10.43 -16.94
C LYS A 228 -8.75 -9.57 -15.87
N ILE A 229 -8.28 -10.17 -14.79
CA ILE A 229 -7.60 -9.46 -13.70
C ILE A 229 -6.23 -8.91 -14.15
N ARG A 230 -5.48 -9.64 -14.99
CA ARG A 230 -4.24 -9.12 -15.59
C ARG A 230 -4.47 -7.89 -16.47
N LYS A 231 -5.54 -7.90 -17.29
CA LYS A 231 -5.93 -6.73 -18.11
C LYS A 231 -6.21 -5.49 -17.27
N LYS A 232 -6.65 -5.67 -16.02
CA LYS A 232 -6.83 -4.57 -15.07
C LYS A 232 -5.51 -4.06 -14.47
N GLY A 233 -4.36 -4.64 -14.82
CA GLY A 233 -3.04 -4.19 -14.38
C GLY A 233 -2.53 -4.84 -13.09
N ALA A 234 -3.20 -5.89 -12.59
CA ALA A 234 -2.68 -6.71 -11.51
C ALA A 234 -1.78 -7.84 -12.04
N ILE A 235 -0.77 -8.22 -11.25
CA ILE A 235 0.03 -9.40 -11.48
C ILE A 235 -0.72 -10.59 -10.88
N VAL A 236 -1.09 -11.58 -11.71
CA VAL A 236 -1.82 -12.77 -11.23
C VAL A 236 -0.91 -13.99 -11.21
N ILE A 237 -0.80 -14.59 -10.04
CA ILE A 237 -0.12 -15.86 -9.79
C ILE A 237 -1.19 -16.90 -9.46
N VAL A 238 -1.16 -18.02 -10.16
CA VAL A 238 -2.07 -19.14 -9.93
C VAL A 238 -1.24 -20.27 -9.35
N ILE A 239 -1.67 -20.81 -8.22
CA ILE A 239 -0.98 -21.88 -7.49
C ILE A 239 -1.95 -23.06 -7.45
N LYS A 240 -1.50 -24.24 -7.86
CA LYS A 240 -2.31 -25.46 -7.68
C LYS A 240 -2.55 -25.68 -6.18
N THR A 241 -3.78 -25.97 -5.79
CA THR A 241 -4.14 -26.11 -4.38
C THR A 241 -4.94 -27.37 -4.17
N GLU A 242 -4.49 -28.22 -3.26
CA GLU A 242 -5.24 -29.41 -2.86
C GLU A 242 -6.19 -29.03 -1.72
N GLN A 243 -7.48 -29.14 -1.98
CA GLN A 243 -8.48 -28.82 -0.96
C GLN A 243 -8.62 -29.99 0.01
N LYS A 244 -8.16 -29.79 1.25
CA LYS A 244 -8.39 -30.74 2.35
C LYS A 244 -9.86 -30.69 2.76
N LYS A 245 -10.44 -31.88 2.99
CA LYS A 245 -11.79 -32.02 3.58
C LYS A 245 -11.79 -31.60 5.04
#